data_AF-A0A2N6LHV8-F1
#
_entry.id   AF-A0A2N6LHV8-F1
#
_cell.length_a   1.000
_cell.length_b   1.000
_cell.length_c   1.000
_cell.angle_alpha   90.00
_cell.angle_beta   90.00
_cell.angle_gamma   90.00
#
_symmetry.space_group_name_H-M   'P 1'
#
loop_
_entity.id
_entity.type
_entity.pdbx_description
1 polymer ?
#
loop_
_entity_poly.entity_id
_entity_poly.type
_entity_poly.pdbx_seq_one_letter_code
_entity_poly.pdbx_strand_id
1 'polypeptide(L)'
;MLSRESLRNLSLPQLQQLGRKYGIQPLGNWGQTEAWVNMLAAFPYKAIDQMRDGVGIHSPGIEAYHAINVALDLLGQPTNTQKALIRATKNNEWLEDEHSRRYQQKLLDLWSVKLMLEQCQQLLAR
;
A
#
# COMPACT_ATOMS: atom_id res chain seq x y z
N MET A 1 8.38 -11.91 -14.06
CA MET A 1 8.48 -13.27 -13.46
C MET A 1 9.00 -14.24 -14.50
N LEU A 2 9.55 -15.40 -14.10
CA LEU A 2 10.00 -16.42 -15.05
C LEU A 2 8.81 -16.94 -15.86
N SER A 3 9.00 -17.17 -17.16
CA SER A 3 7.98 -17.81 -17.99
C SER A 3 7.81 -19.27 -17.58
N ARG A 4 6.68 -19.88 -17.96
CA ARG A 4 6.44 -21.30 -17.72
C ARG A 4 7.54 -22.18 -18.33
N GLU A 5 8.05 -21.82 -19.49
CA GLU A 5 9.16 -22.51 -20.16
C GLU A 5 10.46 -22.39 -19.35
N SER A 6 10.79 -21.18 -18.87
CA SER A 6 11.96 -20.98 -18.01
C SER A 6 11.86 -21.76 -16.70
N LEU A 7 10.66 -21.88 -16.12
CA LEU A 7 10.43 -22.68 -14.91
C LEU A 7 10.63 -24.18 -15.15
N ARG A 8 10.24 -24.69 -16.32
CA ARG A 8 10.45 -26.11 -16.68
C ARG A 8 11.92 -26.50 -16.81
N ASN A 9 12.80 -25.53 -17.08
CA ASN A 9 14.23 -25.76 -17.18
C ASN A 9 14.95 -25.76 -15.81
N LEU A 10 14.24 -25.48 -14.71
CA LEU A 10 14.80 -25.50 -13.36
C LEU A 10 14.68 -26.87 -12.72
N SER A 11 15.67 -27.19 -11.88
CA SER A 11 15.63 -28.37 -11.00
C SER A 11 14.61 -28.19 -9.88
N LEU A 12 14.15 -29.31 -9.30
CA LEU A 12 13.22 -29.30 -8.16
C LEU A 12 13.73 -28.46 -6.97
N PRO A 13 15.01 -28.56 -6.52
CA PRO A 13 15.52 -27.71 -5.44
C PRO A 13 15.45 -26.21 -5.78
N GLN A 14 15.72 -25.82 -7.03
CA GLN A 14 15.62 -24.42 -7.47
C GLN A 14 14.16 -23.93 -7.46
N LEU A 15 13.22 -24.78 -7.90
CA LEU A 15 11.79 -24.46 -7.84
C LEU A 15 11.30 -24.32 -6.39
N GLN A 16 11.72 -25.22 -5.50
CA GLN A 16 11.41 -25.15 -4.07
C GLN A 16 12.00 -23.89 -3.42
N GLN A 17 13.22 -23.50 -3.80
CA GLN A 17 13.85 -22.27 -3.34
C GLN A 17 13.07 -21.03 -3.79
N LEU A 18 12.60 -21.00 -5.05
CA LEU A 18 11.71 -19.94 -5.54
C LEU A 18 10.38 -19.90 -4.78
N GLY A 19 9.79 -21.07 -4.51
CA GLY A 19 8.60 -21.18 -3.69
C GLY A 19 8.77 -20.54 -2.31
N ARG A 20 9.87 -20.88 -1.61
CA ARG A 20 10.22 -20.28 -0.31
C ARG A 20 10.43 -18.77 -0.40
N LYS A 21 11.13 -18.31 -1.45
CA LYS A 21 11.36 -16.88 -1.68
C LYS A 21 10.04 -16.09 -1.78
N TYR A 22 9.02 -16.65 -2.42
CA TYR A 22 7.72 -16.01 -2.59
C TYR A 22 6.69 -16.40 -1.51
N GLY A 23 7.04 -17.28 -0.57
CA GLY A 23 6.12 -17.74 0.48
C GLY A 23 4.97 -18.61 -0.03
N ILE A 24 5.15 -19.31 -1.16
CA ILE A 24 4.10 -20.14 -1.78
C ILE A 24 4.49 -21.62 -1.84
N GLN A 25 3.47 -22.48 -1.87
CA GLN A 25 3.61 -23.94 -1.88
C GLN A 25 2.69 -24.54 -2.95
N PRO A 26 3.10 -25.62 -3.62
CA PRO A 26 2.27 -26.27 -4.62
C PRO A 26 1.12 -27.00 -3.95
N LEU A 27 0.01 -27.10 -4.68
CA LEU A 27 -1.08 -27.98 -4.30
C LEU A 27 -0.70 -29.43 -4.65
N GLY A 28 -0.86 -30.36 -3.72
CA GLY A 28 -0.56 -31.78 -3.93
C GLY A 28 0.85 -32.18 -3.52
N ASN A 29 1.57 -32.91 -4.38
CA ASN A 29 2.86 -33.54 -4.02
C ASN A 29 4.06 -32.60 -4.24
N TRP A 30 4.78 -32.30 -3.17
CA TRP A 30 5.92 -31.37 -3.14
C TRP A 30 7.20 -31.93 -3.77
N GLY A 31 7.24 -33.23 -4.03
CA GLY A 31 8.33 -33.91 -4.74
C GLY A 31 8.22 -33.81 -6.26
N GLN A 32 7.12 -33.26 -6.81
CA GLN A 32 6.89 -33.22 -8.25
C GLN A 32 7.23 -31.85 -8.84
N THR A 33 8.16 -31.82 -9.80
CA THR A 33 8.57 -30.63 -10.54
C THR A 33 7.37 -29.90 -11.16
N GLU A 34 6.46 -30.63 -11.83
CA GLU A 34 5.29 -30.03 -12.47
C GLU A 34 4.33 -29.37 -11.47
N ALA A 35 4.20 -29.89 -10.24
CA ALA A 35 3.38 -29.25 -9.20
C ALA A 35 3.92 -27.87 -8.84
N TRP A 36 5.25 -27.75 -8.71
CA TRP A 36 5.91 -26.46 -8.49
C TRP A 36 5.81 -25.53 -9.70
N VAL A 37 6.05 -26.02 -10.92
CA VAL A 37 5.92 -25.23 -12.15
C VAL A 37 4.51 -24.67 -12.28
N ASN A 38 3.48 -25.49 -12.05
CA ASN A 38 2.08 -25.07 -12.08
C ASN A 38 1.80 -23.95 -11.07
N MET A 39 2.24 -24.11 -9.82
CA MET A 39 2.02 -23.10 -8.79
C MET A 39 2.76 -21.80 -9.08
N LEU A 40 4.06 -21.88 -9.41
CA LEU A 40 4.92 -20.73 -9.68
C LEU A 40 4.49 -19.95 -10.93
N ALA A 41 3.94 -20.64 -11.94
CA ALA A 41 3.42 -20.01 -13.14
C ALA A 41 2.03 -19.39 -12.90
N ALA A 42 1.19 -19.99 -12.06
CA ALA A 42 -0.22 -19.58 -11.91
C ALA A 42 -0.45 -18.51 -10.85
N PHE A 43 0.30 -18.51 -9.75
CA PHE A 43 0.03 -17.60 -8.63
C PHE A 43 -0.01 -16.10 -8.99
N PRO A 44 0.79 -15.58 -9.94
CA PRO A 44 0.77 -14.14 -10.25
C PRO A 44 -0.55 -13.75 -10.92
N TYR A 45 -1.02 -14.57 -11.85
CA TYR A 45 -2.30 -14.37 -12.52
C TYR A 45 -3.45 -14.55 -11.55
N LYS A 46 -3.42 -15.59 -10.71
CA LYS A 46 -4.43 -15.80 -9.66
C LYS A 46 -4.53 -14.63 -8.70
N ALA A 47 -3.41 -14.03 -8.30
CA ALA A 47 -3.41 -12.87 -7.41
C ALA A 47 -4.08 -11.65 -8.08
N ILE A 48 -3.83 -11.44 -9.38
CA ILE A 48 -4.47 -10.37 -10.15
C ILE A 48 -5.96 -10.64 -10.33
N ASP A 49 -6.34 -11.87 -10.67
CA ASP A 49 -7.75 -12.25 -10.82
C ASP A 49 -8.49 -12.11 -9.49
N GLN A 50 -7.91 -12.56 -8.38
CA GLN A 50 -8.46 -12.34 -7.03
C GLN A 50 -8.71 -10.84 -6.75
N MET A 51 -7.74 -9.97 -7.02
CA MET A 51 -7.92 -8.53 -6.86
C MET A 51 -9.06 -7.98 -7.74
N ARG A 52 -9.19 -8.45 -8.99
CA ARG A 52 -10.26 -8.04 -9.91
C ARG A 52 -11.63 -8.55 -9.49
N ASP A 53 -11.69 -9.74 -8.92
CA ASP A 53 -12.91 -10.41 -8.48
C ASP A 53 -13.34 -10.01 -7.06
N GLY A 54 -12.65 -9.05 -6.44
CA GLY A 54 -13.00 -8.56 -5.10
C GLY A 54 -12.61 -9.52 -3.96
N VAL A 55 -11.58 -10.34 -4.16
CA VAL A 55 -11.03 -11.26 -3.14
C VAL A 55 -9.72 -10.70 -2.57
N GLY A 56 -9.67 -10.51 -1.25
CA GLY A 56 -8.49 -9.97 -0.59
C GLY A 56 -8.34 -8.47 -0.83
N ILE A 57 -7.13 -7.99 -1.16
CA ILE A 57 -6.92 -6.58 -1.51
C ILE A 57 -7.53 -6.33 -2.89
N HIS A 58 -8.47 -5.39 -2.96
CA HIS A 58 -9.12 -4.96 -4.19
C HIS A 58 -9.40 -3.45 -4.13
N SER A 59 -9.83 -2.87 -5.26
CA SER A 59 -10.29 -1.48 -5.28
C SER A 59 -11.47 -1.31 -4.31
N PRO A 60 -11.47 -0.29 -3.43
CA PRO A 60 -12.56 -0.06 -2.48
C PRO A 60 -13.80 0.58 -3.12
N GLY A 61 -13.80 0.79 -4.45
CA GLY A 61 -14.92 1.39 -5.17
C GLY A 61 -14.98 2.91 -5.05
N ILE A 62 -16.00 3.48 -5.68
CA ILE A 62 -16.19 4.93 -5.77
C ILE A 62 -16.62 5.55 -4.44
N GLU A 63 -17.24 4.76 -3.57
CA GLU A 63 -17.72 5.17 -2.25
C GLU A 63 -16.56 5.59 -1.35
N ALA A 64 -15.46 4.83 -1.35
CA ALA A 64 -14.27 5.19 -0.60
C ALA A 64 -13.61 6.47 -1.15
N TYR A 65 -13.59 6.64 -2.47
CA TYR A 65 -13.13 7.87 -3.11
C TYR A 65 -13.95 9.09 -2.65
N HIS A 66 -15.28 8.96 -2.64
CA HIS A 66 -16.17 10.02 -2.13
C HIS A 66 -15.96 10.29 -0.63
N ALA A 67 -15.79 9.26 0.19
CA ALA A 67 -15.52 9.43 1.61
C ALA A 67 -14.21 10.20 1.88
N ILE A 68 -13.16 9.94 1.08
CA ILE A 68 -11.90 10.68 1.15
C ILE A 68 -12.10 12.14 0.75
N ASN A 69 -12.87 12.41 -0.31
CA ASN A 69 -13.15 13.80 -0.73
C ASN A 69 -13.87 14.58 0.37
N VAL A 70 -14.90 13.98 0.98
CA VAL A 70 -15.61 14.59 2.11
C VAL A 70 -14.66 14.89 3.27
N ALA A 71 -13.77 13.96 3.62
CA ALA A 71 -12.78 14.19 4.67
C ALA A 71 -11.81 15.34 4.32
N LEU A 72 -11.34 15.41 3.06
CA LEU A 72 -10.46 16.47 2.58
C LEU A 72 -11.12 17.85 2.59
N ASP A 73 -12.40 17.92 2.24
CA ASP A 73 -13.20 19.15 2.28
C ASP A 73 -13.39 19.63 3.73
N LEU A 74 -13.69 18.71 4.66
CA LEU A 74 -13.83 19.01 6.09
C LEU A 74 -12.52 19.50 6.73
N LEU A 75 -11.37 18.97 6.29
CA LEU A 75 -10.05 19.43 6.74
C LEU A 75 -9.70 20.83 6.21
N GLY A 76 -10.30 21.24 5.10
CA GLY A 76 -10.07 22.54 4.48
C GLY A 76 -8.63 22.74 3.98
N GLN A 77 -8.21 24.01 3.90
CA GLN A 77 -6.87 24.42 3.47
C GLN A 77 -6.20 25.23 4.57
N PRO A 78 -4.89 25.03 4.83
CA PRO A 78 -4.21 25.80 5.85
C PRO A 78 -4.09 27.27 5.42
N THR A 79 -4.36 28.17 6.37
CA THR A 79 -4.10 29.61 6.19
C THR A 79 -2.61 29.90 6.06
N ASN A 80 -2.24 31.11 5.64
CA ASN A 80 -0.83 31.50 5.54
C ASN A 80 -0.10 31.39 6.90
N THR A 81 -0.76 31.75 7.99
CA THR A 81 -0.20 31.63 9.35
C THR A 81 -0.02 30.18 9.76
N GLN A 82 -1.00 29.31 9.47
CA GLN A 82 -0.88 27.88 9.73
C GLN A 82 0.26 27.26 8.90
N LYS A 83 0.40 27.64 7.62
CA LYS A 83 1.53 27.20 6.79
C LYS A 83 2.88 27.62 7.37
N ALA A 84 2.99 28.85 7.88
CA ALA A 84 4.20 29.32 8.54
C ALA A 84 4.51 28.49 9.80
N LEU A 85 3.52 28.27 10.66
CA LEU A 85 3.69 27.46 11.87
C LEU A 85 4.04 26.00 11.55
N ILE A 86 3.44 25.40 10.52
CA ILE A 86 3.78 24.05 10.05
C ILE A 86 5.26 23.99 9.62
N ARG A 87 5.76 25.00 8.88
CA ARG A 87 7.18 25.05 8.48
C ARG A 87 8.11 25.18 9.68
N ALA A 88 7.79 26.08 10.62
CA ALA A 88 8.54 26.23 11.87
C ALA A 88 8.58 24.90 12.64
N THR A 89 7.44 24.23 12.77
CA THR A 89 7.36 22.91 13.43
C THR A 89 8.25 21.86 12.74
N LYS A 90 8.27 21.82 11.40
CA LYS A 90 9.16 20.92 10.63
C LYS A 90 10.66 21.24 10.81
N ASN A 91 10.99 22.46 11.17
CA ASN A 91 12.34 22.90 11.51
C ASN A 91 12.71 22.68 12.99
N ASN A 92 11.87 21.99 13.76
CA ASN A 92 11.98 21.85 15.22
C ASN A 92 11.90 23.17 16.00
N GLU A 93 11.23 24.18 15.44
CA GLU A 93 10.95 25.44 16.12
C GLU A 93 9.60 25.32 16.85
N TRP A 94 9.63 25.22 18.18
CA TRP A 94 8.46 24.95 19.01
C TRP A 94 8.07 26.14 19.88
N LEU A 95 6.76 26.34 20.08
CA LEU A 95 6.27 27.25 21.10
C LEU A 95 6.75 26.79 22.49
N GLU A 96 7.07 27.76 23.34
CA GLU A 96 7.60 27.51 24.68
C GLU A 96 6.53 26.95 25.62
N ASP A 97 5.30 27.47 25.53
CA ASP A 97 4.21 27.04 26.39
C ASP A 97 3.67 25.67 25.97
N GLU A 98 3.53 24.79 26.96
CA GLU A 98 3.14 23.39 26.72
C GLU A 98 1.76 23.27 26.06
N HIS A 99 0.82 24.13 26.48
CA HIS A 99 -0.54 24.11 25.95
C HIS A 99 -0.55 24.38 24.43
N SER A 100 0.07 25.47 23.96
CA SER A 100 0.11 25.80 22.53
C SER A 100 1.01 24.86 21.74
N ARG A 101 2.08 24.32 22.35
CA ARG A 101 2.89 23.26 21.73
C ARG A 101 2.06 22.04 21.36
N ARG A 102 1.11 21.62 22.20
CA ARG A 102 0.18 20.52 21.87
C ARG A 102 -0.67 20.85 20.62
N TYR A 103 -1.16 22.09 20.50
CA TYR A 103 -1.92 22.51 19.32
C TYR A 103 -1.05 22.69 18.07
N GLN A 104 0.20 23.09 18.24
CA GLN A 104 1.20 23.14 17.16
C GLN A 104 1.44 21.74 16.60
N GLN A 105 1.66 20.74 17.45
CA GLN A 105 1.76 19.34 17.03
C GLN A 105 0.48 18.87 16.34
N LYS A 106 -0.69 19.15 16.94
CA LYS A 106 -1.99 18.79 16.35
C LYS A 106 -2.19 19.39 14.95
N LEU A 107 -1.75 20.63 14.73
CA LEU A 107 -1.80 21.26 13.41
C LEU A 107 -0.92 20.52 12.40
N LEU A 108 0.30 20.11 12.79
CA LEU A 108 1.19 19.32 11.95
C LEU A 108 0.60 17.93 11.65
N ASP A 109 -0.04 17.29 12.62
CA ASP A 109 -0.67 15.98 12.47
C ASP A 109 -1.84 16.06 11.49
N LEU A 110 -2.73 17.04 11.66
CA LEU A 110 -3.86 17.25 10.74
C LEU A 110 -3.39 17.56 9.31
N TRP A 111 -2.31 18.34 9.17
CA TRP A 111 -1.70 18.57 7.87
C TRP A 111 -1.13 17.29 7.25
N SER A 112 -0.50 16.44 8.06
CA SER A 112 0.02 15.15 7.61
C SER A 112 -1.11 14.21 7.16
N VAL A 113 -2.20 14.14 7.93
CA VAL A 113 -3.41 13.39 7.56
C VAL A 113 -3.97 13.87 6.23
N LYS A 114 -4.09 15.20 6.04
CA LYS A 114 -4.57 15.76 4.77
C LYS A 114 -3.70 15.32 3.59
N LEU A 115 -2.38 15.43 3.71
CA LEU A 115 -1.45 15.00 2.65
C LEU A 115 -1.56 13.50 2.33
N MET A 116 -1.72 12.65 3.36
CA MET A 116 -1.92 11.21 3.16
C MET A 116 -3.24 10.92 2.46
N LEU A 117 -4.32 11.62 2.81
CA LEU A 117 -5.62 11.48 2.16
C LEU A 117 -5.57 11.96 0.69
N GLU A 118 -4.88 13.05 0.38
CA GLU A 118 -4.66 13.51 -0.99
C GLU A 118 -3.87 12.47 -1.81
N GLN A 119 -2.87 11.82 -1.21
CA GLN A 119 -2.15 10.72 -1.85
C GLN A 119 -3.06 9.50 -2.09
N CYS A 120 -3.87 9.10 -1.10
CA CYS A 120 -4.84 8.03 -1.26
C CYS A 120 -5.84 8.34 -2.39
N GLN A 121 -6.38 9.56 -2.42
CA GLN A 121 -7.29 10.02 -3.46
C GLN A 121 -6.67 9.90 -4.86
N GLN A 122 -5.42 10.33 -5.04
CA GLN A 122 -4.70 10.23 -6.31
C GLN A 122 -4.42 8.79 -6.74
N LEU A 123 -4.13 7.90 -5.78
CA LEU A 123 -3.88 6.49 -6.05
C LEU A 123 -5.17 5.75 -6.43
N LEU A 124 -6.30 6.12 -5.82
CA LEU A 124 -7.62 5.54 -6.09
C LEU A 124 -8.32 6.10 -7.34
N ALA A 125 -7.88 7.26 -7.84
CA ALA A 125 -8.42 7.84 -9.07
C ALA A 125 -7.92 7.15 -10.36
N ARG A 126 -7.05 6.15 -10.25
CA ARG A 126 -6.45 5.40 -11.37
C ARG A 126 -7.20 4.11 -11.64
#